data_AF-A0A6I5VF51-F1
#
_entry.id   AF-A0A6I5VF51-F1
#
_cell.length_a   1.000
_cell.length_b   1.000
_cell.length_c   1.000
_cell.angle_alpha   90.00
_cell.angle_beta   90.00
_cell.angle_gamma   90.00
#
_symmetry.space_group_name_H-M   'P 1'
#
loop_
_entity.id
_entity.type
_entity.pdbx_description
1 polymer ?
#
loop_
_entity_poly.entity_id
_entity_poly.type
_entity_poly.pdbx_seq_one_letter_code
_entity_poly.pdbx_strand_id
1 'polypeptide(L)'
;MTSRSCSRSGCDERAVATLTYVYHESTAVIGPLATRAEPHGYDLCRRHSMNLSAPKGWEVIRLAEDFTDPEPTDDDLLALADAVREVGLNYGVEEERQQQSTRSSMVEVARRGHLTVLADPDA
;
A
#
# COMPACT_ATOMS: atom_id res chain seq x y z
N MET A 1 -6.50 1.14 7.67
CA MET A 1 -5.88 2.47 7.82
C MET A 1 -6.87 3.51 7.34
N THR A 2 -7.50 4.26 8.24
CA THR A 2 -8.47 5.30 7.87
C THR A 2 -7.69 6.49 7.31
N SER A 3 -7.77 6.71 5.99
CA SER A 3 -7.14 7.87 5.36
C SER A 3 -7.83 9.15 5.84
N ARG A 4 -7.06 10.15 6.25
CA ARG A 4 -7.60 11.44 6.68
C ARG A 4 -8.22 12.17 5.49
N SER A 5 -9.40 12.74 5.71
CA SER A 5 -10.15 13.52 4.72
C SER A 5 -9.87 15.01 4.87
N CYS A 6 -10.17 15.76 3.81
CA CYS A 6 -10.07 17.21 3.84
C CYS A 6 -11.01 17.81 4.90
N SER A 7 -10.52 18.76 5.69
CA SER A 7 -11.30 19.51 6.69
C SER A 7 -12.27 20.54 6.08
N ARG A 8 -12.22 20.76 4.75
CA ARG A 8 -13.14 21.69 4.08
C ARG A 8 -14.54 21.08 4.01
N SER A 9 -15.54 21.82 4.46
CA SER A 9 -16.93 21.39 4.44
C SER A 9 -17.38 20.95 3.04
N GLY A 10 -17.95 19.75 2.93
CA GLY A 10 -18.40 19.17 1.66
C GLY A 10 -17.29 18.65 0.75
N CYS A 11 -16.07 18.45 1.29
CA CYS A 11 -14.97 17.84 0.54
C CYS A 11 -14.56 16.50 1.16
N ASP A 12 -14.72 15.45 0.37
CA ASP A 12 -14.43 14.07 0.81
C ASP A 12 -13.07 13.58 0.28
N GLU A 13 -12.32 14.45 -0.40
CA GLU A 13 -11.01 14.14 -0.95
C GLU A 13 -10.00 13.84 0.17
N ARG A 14 -9.05 12.94 -0.13
CA ARG A 14 -7.96 12.60 0.78
C ARG A 14 -7.09 13.83 1.05
N ALA A 15 -6.75 14.04 2.32
CA ALA A 15 -5.82 15.08 2.71
C ALA A 15 -4.37 14.71 2.34
N VAL A 16 -3.60 15.71 1.89
CA VAL A 16 -2.19 15.59 1.51
C VAL A 16 -1.32 16.68 2.15
N ALA A 17 -1.93 17.71 2.74
CA ALA A 17 -1.26 18.82 3.38
C ALA A 17 -1.90 19.12 4.73
N THR A 18 -1.15 19.73 5.65
CA THR A 18 -1.69 20.29 6.89
C THR A 18 -1.47 21.80 6.89
N LEU A 19 -2.54 22.55 7.20
CA LEU A 19 -2.56 23.99 7.38
C LEU A 19 -2.55 24.33 8.87
N THR A 20 -1.70 25.28 9.26
CA THR A 20 -1.66 25.84 10.62
C THR A 20 -1.69 27.36 10.56
N TYR A 21 -2.51 27.97 11.42
CA TYR A 21 -2.55 29.42 11.59
C TYR A 21 -1.73 29.85 12.81
N VAL A 22 -0.73 30.70 12.58
CA VAL A 22 0.09 31.33 13.61
C VAL A 22 -0.40 32.76 13.79
N TYR A 23 -1.42 32.93 14.63
CA TYR A 23 -2.14 34.20 14.78
C TYR A 23 -1.26 35.37 15.24
N HIS A 24 -0.31 35.13 16.15
CA HIS A 24 0.59 36.17 16.65
C HIS A 24 1.47 36.77 15.53
N GLU A 25 1.85 35.96 14.55
CA GLU A 25 2.68 36.37 13.42
C GLU A 25 1.84 36.78 12.20
N SER A 26 0.52 36.62 12.28
CA SER A 26 -0.39 36.76 11.13
C SER A 26 0.04 35.87 9.95
N THR A 27 0.36 34.61 10.23
CA THR A 27 0.92 33.68 9.23
C THR A 27 0.07 32.42 9.09
N ALA A 28 -0.14 31.99 7.85
CA ALA A 28 -0.73 30.71 7.50
C ALA A 28 0.34 29.81 6.88
N VAL A 29 0.68 28.71 7.55
CA VAL A 29 1.69 27.76 7.10
C VAL A 29 0.98 26.53 6.52
N ILE A 30 1.31 26.18 5.28
CA ILE A 30 0.86 24.96 4.61
C ILE A 30 2.08 24.08 4.40
N GLY A 31 2.07 22.91 5.03
CA GLY A 31 3.14 21.92 4.90
C GLY A 31 2.63 20.55 4.47
N PRO A 32 3.53 19.56 4.34
CA PRO A 32 3.21 18.15 4.18
C PRO A 32 2.17 17.69 5.21
N LEU A 33 1.37 16.69 4.85
CA LEU A 33 0.41 16.10 5.78
C LEU A 33 1.13 15.64 7.05
N ALA A 34 0.78 16.23 8.20
CA ALA A 34 1.41 15.92 9.48
C ALA A 34 1.31 14.42 9.78
N THR A 35 2.34 13.78 10.33
CA THR A 35 2.33 12.31 10.57
C THR A 35 1.19 11.86 11.48
N ARG A 36 0.75 12.74 12.39
CA ARG A 36 -0.42 12.58 13.25
C ARG A 36 -1.38 13.74 13.07
N ALA A 37 -2.66 13.52 13.36
CA ALA A 37 -3.64 14.59 13.44
C ALA A 37 -3.26 15.58 14.56
N GLU A 38 -3.00 16.82 14.17
CA GLU A 38 -2.66 17.90 15.09
C GLU A 38 -3.93 18.61 15.57
N PRO A 39 -4.10 18.91 16.88
CA PRO A 39 -5.29 19.58 17.42
C PRO A 39 -5.56 20.98 16.83
N HIS A 40 -4.52 21.64 16.32
CA HIS A 40 -4.59 23.00 15.77
C HIS A 40 -4.29 23.03 14.26
N GLY A 41 -4.26 21.86 13.62
CA GLY A 41 -4.03 21.70 12.19
C GLY A 41 -5.33 21.44 11.44
N TYR A 42 -5.38 21.89 10.19
CA TYR A 42 -6.43 21.55 9.24
C TYR A 42 -5.84 20.73 8.09
N ASP A 43 -6.35 19.53 7.89
CA ASP A 43 -5.86 18.64 6.84
C ASP A 43 -6.57 18.98 5.51
N LEU A 44 -5.81 19.27 4.46
CA LEU A 44 -6.32 19.76 3.17
C LEU A 44 -5.95 18.81 2.03
N CYS A 45 -6.88 18.61 1.09
CA CYS A 45 -6.57 17.94 -0.17
C CYS A 45 -5.68 18.82 -1.06
N ARG A 46 -5.15 18.24 -2.15
CA ARG A 46 -4.28 18.96 -3.10
C ARG A 46 -4.97 20.22 -3.65
N ARG A 47 -6.22 20.11 -4.06
CA ARG A 47 -7.00 21.23 -4.59
C ARG A 47 -7.19 22.35 -3.56
N HIS A 48 -7.51 22.00 -2.31
CA HIS A 48 -7.77 23.00 -1.27
C HIS A 48 -6.50 23.62 -0.70
N SER A 49 -5.40 22.87 -0.60
CA SER A 49 -4.11 23.44 -0.21
C SER A 49 -3.61 24.46 -1.24
N MET A 50 -3.72 24.16 -2.54
CA MET A 50 -3.33 25.09 -3.62
C MET A 50 -4.19 26.37 -3.65
N ASN A 51 -5.51 26.23 -3.50
CA ASN A 51 -6.44 27.37 -3.61
C ASN A 51 -6.69 28.11 -2.28
N LEU A 52 -6.09 27.67 -1.18
CA LEU A 52 -6.28 28.34 0.11
C LEU A 52 -5.69 29.76 0.05
N SER A 53 -6.50 30.74 0.47
CA SER A 53 -6.07 32.10 0.75
C SER A 53 -6.11 32.37 2.25
N ALA A 54 -5.17 33.20 2.73
CA ALA A 54 -5.16 33.68 4.10
C ALA A 54 -5.94 35.01 4.23
N PRO A 55 -6.28 35.43 5.46
CA PRO A 55 -6.86 36.75 5.71
C PRO A 55 -6.00 37.89 5.15
N LYS A 56 -6.61 39.06 4.95
CA LYS A 56 -5.88 40.23 4.42
C LYS A 56 -4.74 40.63 5.37
N GLY A 57 -3.56 40.87 4.80
CA GLY A 57 -2.36 41.23 5.54
C GLY A 57 -1.64 40.05 6.20
N TRP A 58 -2.09 38.81 5.98
CA TRP A 58 -1.40 37.63 6.47
C TRP A 58 -0.39 37.10 5.45
N GLU A 59 0.71 36.55 5.95
CA GLU A 59 1.70 35.83 5.14
C GLU A 59 1.26 34.38 4.91
N VAL A 60 1.49 33.85 3.71
CA VAL A 60 1.26 32.43 3.38
C VAL A 60 2.59 31.76 3.10
N ILE A 61 2.98 30.82 3.95
CA ILE A 61 4.21 30.04 3.80
C ILE A 61 3.85 28.64 3.31
N ARG A 62 4.44 28.21 2.20
CA ARG A 62 4.26 26.86 1.61
C ARG A 62 5.57 26.10 1.66
N LEU A 63 5.65 25.04 2.45
CA LEU A 63 6.90 24.31 2.76
C LEU A 63 7.24 23.22 1.72
N ALA A 64 7.10 23.53 0.43
CA ALA A 64 7.31 22.67 -0.74
C ALA A 64 6.12 21.77 -1.17
N GLU A 65 6.08 21.52 -2.48
CA GLU A 65 4.86 21.43 -3.30
C GLU A 65 4.66 20.05 -3.95
N ASP A 66 5.60 19.13 -3.74
CA ASP A 66 5.53 17.77 -4.27
C ASP A 66 4.82 16.85 -3.27
N PHE A 67 3.51 17.05 -3.13
CA PHE A 67 2.59 16.09 -2.52
C PHE A 67 2.35 14.86 -3.42
N THR A 68 3.26 14.61 -4.35
CA THR A 68 3.21 13.51 -5.30
C THR A 68 4.05 12.40 -4.67
N ASP A 69 3.47 11.21 -4.55
CA ASP A 69 4.27 10.05 -4.19
C ASP A 69 5.45 9.97 -5.18
N PRO A 70 6.69 9.82 -4.71
CA PRO A 70 7.83 9.71 -5.61
C PRO A 70 7.56 8.57 -6.59
N GLU A 71 7.85 8.79 -7.87
CA GLU A 71 7.75 7.72 -8.86
C GLU A 71 8.67 6.57 -8.41
N PRO A 72 8.16 5.33 -8.33
CA PRO A 72 8.97 4.20 -7.86
C PRO A 72 10.20 4.05 -8.74
N THR A 73 11.35 3.86 -8.10
CA THR A 73 12.62 3.68 -8.80
C THR A 73 12.70 2.29 -9.41
N ASP A 74 13.60 2.10 -10.38
CA ASP A 74 13.84 0.78 -10.99
C ASP A 74 14.24 -0.27 -9.94
N ASP A 75 14.99 0.15 -8.90
CA ASP A 75 15.38 -0.71 -7.78
C ASP A 75 14.18 -1.15 -6.93
N ASP A 76 13.23 -0.25 -6.66
CA ASP A 76 11.99 -0.59 -5.94
C ASP A 76 11.16 -1.62 -6.73
N LEU A 77 11.12 -1.50 -8.06
CA LEU A 77 10.43 -2.44 -8.93
C LEU A 77 11.12 -3.81 -8.94
N LEU A 78 12.45 -3.83 -8.95
CA LEU A 78 13.23 -5.06 -8.87
C LEU A 78 13.03 -5.76 -7.52
N ALA A 79 13.08 -5.01 -6.41
CA ALA A 79 12.85 -5.51 -5.06
C ALA A 79 11.46 -6.12 -4.89
N LEU A 80 10.41 -5.48 -5.44
CA LEU A 80 9.06 -6.04 -5.47
C LEU A 80 8.99 -7.32 -6.29
N ALA A 81 9.66 -7.38 -7.44
CA ALA A 81 9.71 -8.59 -8.27
C ALA A 81 10.36 -9.76 -7.54
N ASP A 82 11.45 -9.51 -6.81
CA ASP A 82 12.13 -10.54 -6.03
C ASP A 82 11.30 -10.99 -4.81
N ALA A 83 10.66 -10.07 -4.10
CA ALA A 83 9.76 -10.41 -3.00
C ALA A 83 8.58 -11.30 -3.47
N VAL A 84 8.00 -11.00 -4.65
CA VAL A 84 6.94 -11.83 -5.24
C VAL A 84 7.46 -13.22 -5.63
N ARG A 85 8.68 -13.33 -6.18
CA ARG A 85 9.30 -14.61 -6.50
C ARG A 85 9.54 -15.45 -5.25
N GLU A 86 10.05 -14.86 -4.18
CA GLU A 86 10.29 -15.56 -2.91
C GLU A 86 9.01 -16.19 -2.36
N VAL A 87 7.91 -15.42 -2.32
CA VAL A 87 6.61 -15.93 -1.87
C VAL A 87 6.06 -16.99 -2.84
N GLY A 88 6.15 -16.76 -4.15
CA GLY A 88 5.63 -17.67 -5.17
C GLY A 88 6.35 -19.02 -5.22
N LEU A 89 7.67 -19.04 -5.01
CA LEU A 89 8.46 -20.28 -4.93
C LEU A 89 8.09 -21.11 -3.71
N ASN A 90 7.71 -20.48 -2.60
CA ASN A 90 7.35 -21.18 -1.39
C ASN A 90 6.00 -21.93 -1.51
N TYR A 91 5.05 -21.40 -2.30
CA TYR A 91 3.76 -22.06 -2.56
C TYR A 91 3.88 -23.29 -3.48
N GLY A 92 4.70 -23.23 -4.54
CA GLY A 92 4.84 -24.35 -5.49
C GLY A 92 5.55 -25.57 -4.90
N VAL A 93 6.50 -25.37 -3.99
CA VAL A 93 7.27 -26.46 -3.36
C VAL A 93 6.41 -27.35 -2.45
N GLU A 94 5.39 -26.79 -1.81
CA GLU A 94 4.47 -27.54 -0.95
C GLU A 94 3.52 -28.42 -1.77
N GLU A 95 2.97 -27.88 -2.87
CA GLU A 95 2.11 -28.64 -3.79
C GLU A 95 2.89 -29.75 -4.51
N GLU A 96 4.13 -29.48 -4.96
CA GLU A 96 4.99 -30.48 -5.58
C GLU A 96 5.38 -31.60 -4.60
N ARG A 97 5.70 -31.27 -3.33
CA ARG A 97 5.98 -32.27 -2.29
C ARG A 97 4.77 -33.15 -1.98
N GLN A 98 3.57 -32.57 -1.91
CA GLN A 98 2.34 -33.33 -1.68
C GLN A 98 1.99 -34.25 -2.87
N GLN A 99 2.18 -33.77 -4.10
CA GLN A 99 1.98 -34.59 -5.31
C GLN A 99 3.03 -35.70 -5.45
N GLN A 100 4.28 -35.46 -5.06
CA GLN A 100 5.31 -36.49 -5.08
C GLN A 100 5.12 -37.51 -3.95
N SER A 101 4.64 -37.08 -2.78
CA SER A 101 4.28 -37.96 -1.67
C SER A 101 3.10 -38.87 -2.03
N THR A 102 2.02 -38.33 -2.62
CA THR A 102 0.86 -39.12 -3.07
C THR A 102 1.21 -40.10 -4.19
N ARG A 103 2.07 -39.72 -5.13
CA ARG A 103 2.60 -40.66 -6.14
C ARG A 103 3.48 -41.74 -5.55
N SER A 104 4.19 -41.44 -4.46
CA SER A 104 5.06 -42.41 -3.77
C SER A 104 4.29 -43.33 -2.81
N SER A 105 3.09 -42.94 -2.37
CA SER A 105 2.20 -43.77 -1.54
C SER A 105 1.29 -44.70 -2.34
N MET A 106 1.13 -44.48 -3.65
CA MET A 106 0.37 -45.37 -4.52
C MET A 106 1.06 -46.73 -4.70
N VAL A 107 0.32 -47.81 -4.44
CA VAL A 107 0.80 -49.19 -4.55
C VAL A 107 0.17 -49.88 -5.77
N GLU A 108 0.97 -50.61 -6.54
CA GLU A 108 0.48 -51.41 -7.68
C GLU A 108 -0.27 -52.66 -7.19
N VAL A 109 -1.56 -52.75 -7.52
CA VAL A 109 -2.44 -53.86 -7.09
C VAL A 109 -2.58 -54.92 -8.18
N ALA A 110 -2.51 -54.54 -9.46
CA ALA A 110 -2.64 -55.49 -10.57
C ALA A 110 -2.01 -55.00 -11.86
N ARG A 111 -1.46 -55.93 -12.65
CA ARG A 111 -0.89 -55.67 -13.98
C ARG A 111 -1.48 -56.61 -15.02
N ARG A 112 -1.97 -56.07 -16.14
CA ARG A 112 -2.52 -56.85 -17.28
C ARG A 112 -1.90 -56.36 -18.58
N GLY A 113 -0.82 -57.02 -19.01
CA GLY A 113 -0.06 -56.60 -20.19
C GLY A 113 0.66 -55.28 -19.94
N HIS A 114 0.27 -54.22 -20.66
CA HIS A 114 0.82 -52.87 -20.50
C HIS A 114 0.02 -51.98 -19.53
N LEU A 115 -1.11 -52.46 -19.01
CA LEU A 115 -1.93 -51.73 -18.05
C LEU A 115 -1.51 -52.10 -16.62
N THR A 116 -1.31 -51.08 -15.80
CA THR A 116 -1.00 -51.16 -14.36
C THR A 116 -2.06 -50.41 -13.57
N VAL A 117 -2.61 -51.05 -12.54
CA VAL A 117 -3.60 -50.46 -11.61
C VAL A 117 -2.88 -50.09 -10.33
N LEU A 118 -2.86 -48.80 -10.01
CA LEU A 118 -2.34 -48.25 -8.76
C LEU A 118 -3.52 -47.95 -7.83
N ALA A 119 -3.41 -48.30 -6.54
CA ALA A 119 -4.36 -47.93 -5.51
C ALA A 119 -3.64 -47.21 -4.37
N ASP A 120 -4.35 -46.27 -3.75
CA ASP A 120 -3.92 -45.62 -2.52
C ASP A 120 -4.35 -46.50 -1.33
N PRO A 121 -3.43 -47.05 -0.52
CA PRO A 121 -3.76 -47.97 0.56
C PRO A 121 -4.49 -47.31 1.74
N ASP A 122 -4.53 -45.98 1.82
CA ASP A 122 -5.14 -45.21 2.91
C ASP A 122 -6.49 -44.53 2.52
N ALA A 123 -7.03 -44.84 1.33
CA ALA A 123 -8.28 -44.28 0.79
C ALA A 123 -9.54 -45.11 1.06
#